data_AF-A0A7Y9WHX3-F1
#
_entry.id   AF-A0A7Y9WHX3-F1
#
_cell.length_a   1.000
_cell.length_b   1.000
_cell.length_c   1.000
_cell.angle_alpha   90.00
_cell.angle_beta   90.00
_cell.angle_gamma   90.00
#
_symmetry.space_group_name_H-M   'P 1'
#
loop_
_entity.id
_entity.type
_entity.pdbx_description
1 polymer ?
#
loop_
_entity_poly.entity_id
_entity_poly.type
_entity_poly.pdbx_seq_one_letter_code
_entity_poly.pdbx_strand_id
1 'polypeptide(L)'
;MPLDLRDDRPLPAIVVELLRHVAATAHAAKLDWFVGGASARDIVLTHVHGIVATRATADVDIGVNVESWTGPCRAQGRVDRRWRIRAI
;
A
#
# COMPACT_ATOMS: atom_id res chain seq x y z
N MET A 1 -10.70 -6.26 16.21
CA MET A 1 -9.78 -7.40 16.45
C MET A 1 -8.61 -7.24 15.50
N PRO A 2 -7.35 -7.29 15.95
CA PRO A 2 -6.20 -7.32 15.04
C PRO A 2 -6.28 -8.55 14.12
N LEU A 3 -5.78 -8.40 12.89
CA LEU A 3 -5.69 -9.49 11.91
C LEU A 3 -4.32 -10.16 12.03
N ASP A 4 -4.30 -11.49 12.10
CA ASP A 4 -3.07 -12.27 12.17
C ASP A 4 -2.72 -12.83 10.79
N LEU A 5 -1.45 -12.66 10.40
CA LEU A 5 -0.92 -13.26 9.19
C LEU A 5 -0.62 -14.74 9.42
N ARG A 6 -0.84 -15.55 8.39
CA ARG A 6 -0.53 -16.98 8.43
C ARG A 6 0.94 -17.24 8.13
N ASP A 7 1.57 -18.11 8.91
CA ASP A 7 2.97 -18.50 8.73
C ASP A 7 3.23 -19.26 7.43
N ASP A 8 2.24 -20.03 6.94
CA ASP A 8 2.32 -20.81 5.70
C ASP A 8 2.11 -19.96 4.44
N ARG A 9 1.70 -18.69 4.60
CA ARG A 9 1.45 -17.73 3.52
C ARG A 9 2.06 -16.37 3.88
N PRO A 10 3.38 -16.24 4.03
CA PRO A 10 4.00 -14.96 4.34
C PRO A 10 3.82 -13.98 3.18
N LEU A 11 3.82 -12.67 3.49
CA LEU A 11 3.94 -11.66 2.44
C LEU A 11 5.30 -11.80 1.74
N PRO A 12 5.39 -11.48 0.44
CA PRO A 12 6.68 -11.41 -0.25
C PRO A 12 7.65 -10.44 0.44
N ALA A 13 8.91 -10.85 0.62
CA ALA A 13 9.91 -10.06 1.34
C ALA A 13 10.07 -8.63 0.79
N ILE A 14 10.03 -8.46 -0.53
CA ILE A 14 10.10 -7.13 -1.17
C ILE A 14 8.93 -6.22 -0.78
N VAL A 15 7.73 -6.78 -0.62
CA VAL A 15 6.56 -6.01 -0.16
C VAL A 15 6.73 -5.63 1.31
N VAL A 16 7.25 -6.53 2.13
CA VAL A 16 7.54 -6.24 3.55
C VAL A 16 8.55 -5.10 3.69
N GLU A 17 9.66 -5.14 2.94
CA GLU A 17 10.67 -4.07 2.95
C GLU A 17 10.10 -2.73 2.48
N LEU A 18 9.30 -2.74 1.41
CA LEU A 18 8.60 -1.54 0.93
C LEU A 18 7.67 -0.97 2.02
N LEU A 19 6.84 -1.81 2.64
CA LEU A 19 5.88 -1.36 3.67
C LEU A 19 6.59 -0.85 4.92
N ARG A 20 7.73 -1.44 5.31
CA ARG A 20 8.58 -0.92 6.39
C ARG A 20 9.12 0.47 6.07
N HIS A 21 9.59 0.67 4.84
CA HIS A 21 10.09 1.97 4.39
C HIS A 21 8.99 3.04 4.38
N VAL A 22 7.80 2.70 3.88
CA VAL A 22 6.62 3.59 3.90
C VAL A 22 6.24 3.92 5.35
N ALA A 23 6.16 2.91 6.23
CA ALA A 23 5.81 3.11 7.63
C ALA A 23 6.80 4.05 8.34
N ALA A 24 8.10 3.85 8.16
CA ALA A 24 9.12 4.70 8.76
C ALA A 24 9.03 6.15 8.24
N THR A 25 8.80 6.33 6.94
CA THR A 25 8.66 7.65 6.32
C THR A 25 7.41 8.37 6.81
N ALA A 26 6.25 7.69 6.82
CA ALA A 26 5.00 8.26 7.30
C ALA A 26 5.07 8.61 8.80
N HIS A 27 5.71 7.76 9.60
CA HIS A 27 5.94 8.04 11.02
C HIS A 27 6.81 9.29 11.22
N ALA A 28 7.92 9.42 10.50
CA ALA A 28 8.78 10.60 10.57
C ALA A 28 8.05 11.89 10.15
N ALA A 29 7.15 11.78 9.17
CA ALA A 29 6.33 12.89 8.67
C ALA A 29 5.05 13.13 9.50
N LYS A 30 4.74 12.29 10.49
CA LYS A 30 3.49 12.31 11.27
C LYS A 30 2.22 12.26 10.39
N LEU A 31 2.26 11.40 9.37
CA LEU A 31 1.14 11.20 8.44
C LEU A 31 0.45 9.86 8.70
N ASP A 32 -0.87 9.88 8.70
CA ASP A 32 -1.66 8.65 8.62
C ASP A 32 -1.59 8.07 7.21
N TRP A 33 -1.52 6.75 7.12
CA TRP A 33 -1.44 6.04 5.85
C TRP A 33 -2.06 4.65 5.92
N PHE A 34 -2.37 4.07 4.76
CA PHE A 34 -2.90 2.72 4.66
C PHE A 34 -2.52 2.06 3.33
N VAL A 35 -2.53 0.72 3.28
CA VAL A 35 -2.41 -0.05 2.03
C VAL A 35 -3.79 -0.16 1.39
N GLY A 36 -3.88 0.18 0.11
CA GLY A 36 -5.09 0.10 -0.69
C GLY A 36 -5.02 -0.94 -1.81
N GLY A 37 -6.05 -0.91 -2.65
CA GLY A 37 -6.09 -1.63 -3.93
C GLY A 37 -5.95 -3.14 -3.81
N ALA A 38 -5.37 -3.75 -4.84
CA ALA A 38 -5.21 -5.21 -4.93
C ALA A 38 -4.36 -5.75 -3.78
N SER A 39 -3.32 -5.02 -3.37
CA SER A 39 -2.43 -5.45 -2.29
C SER A 39 -3.15 -5.59 -0.95
N ALA A 40 -4.04 -4.65 -0.59
CA ALA A 40 -4.85 -4.75 0.63
C ALA A 40 -5.77 -5.99 0.61
N ARG A 41 -6.41 -6.24 -0.53
CA ARG A 41 -7.25 -7.43 -0.73
C ARG A 41 -6.43 -8.71 -0.61
N ASP A 42 -5.24 -8.77 -1.18
CA ASP A 42 -4.39 -9.95 -1.16
C ASP A 42 -3.89 -10.25 0.27
N ILE A 43 -3.57 -9.23 1.05
CA ILE A 43 -3.25 -9.36 2.49
C ILE A 43 -4.39 -10.04 3.22
N VAL A 44 -5.62 -9.53 3.09
CA VAL A 44 -6.77 -10.08 3.82
C VAL A 44 -7.15 -11.47 3.30
N LEU A 45 -7.29 -11.64 1.98
CA LEU A 45 -7.78 -12.90 1.42
C LEU A 45 -6.70 -13.99 1.48
N THR A 46 -5.50 -13.72 0.97
CA THR A 46 -4.45 -14.74 0.83
C THR A 46 -3.66 -14.93 2.11
N HIS A 47 -3.18 -13.83 2.71
CA HIS A 47 -2.22 -13.90 3.80
C HIS A 47 -2.86 -14.03 5.19
N VAL A 48 -4.13 -13.61 5.36
CA VAL A 48 -4.91 -13.83 6.59
C VAL A 48 -5.83 -15.05 6.46
N HIS A 49 -6.58 -15.16 5.35
CA HIS A 49 -7.61 -16.22 5.20
C HIS A 49 -7.24 -17.39 4.28
N GLY A 50 -6.07 -17.40 3.64
CA GLY A 50 -5.64 -18.50 2.76
C GLY A 50 -6.40 -18.62 1.42
N ILE A 51 -7.28 -17.67 1.10
CA ILE A 51 -8.07 -17.60 -0.12
C ILE A 51 -7.20 -17.01 -1.24
N VAL A 52 -6.93 -17.79 -2.29
CA VAL A 52 -6.10 -17.35 -3.42
C VAL A 52 -6.82 -16.25 -4.20
N ALA A 53 -6.23 -15.05 -4.23
CA ALA A 53 -6.68 -13.95 -5.08
C ALA A 53 -5.80 -13.84 -6.33
N THR A 54 -6.40 -13.43 -7.45
CA THR A 54 -5.66 -13.07 -8.67
C THR A 54 -5.54 -11.56 -8.78
N ARG A 55 -4.40 -11.10 -9.30
CA ARG A 55 -4.16 -9.67 -9.57
C ARG A 55 -3.49 -9.49 -10.94
N ALA A 56 -3.79 -8.37 -11.59
CA ALA A 56 -3.30 -8.07 -12.95
C ALA A 56 -1.93 -7.36 -12.97
N THR A 57 -1.59 -6.64 -11.90
CA THR A 57 -0.36 -5.84 -11.75
C THR A 57 0.34 -6.23 -10.45
N ALA A 58 1.58 -5.82 -10.22
CA ALA A 58 2.35 -6.11 -8.99
C ALA A 58 2.59 -4.88 -8.09
N ASP A 59 1.99 -3.73 -8.44
CA ASP A 59 2.10 -2.45 -7.73
C ASP A 59 1.48 -2.47 -6.31
N VAL A 60 1.94 -1.59 -5.43
CA VAL A 60 1.37 -1.42 -4.09
C VAL A 60 0.76 -0.03 -4.01
N ASP A 61 -0.55 0.04 -3.78
CA ASP A 61 -1.26 1.30 -3.60
C ASP A 61 -1.15 1.76 -2.15
N ILE A 62 -0.65 2.97 -1.93
CA ILE A 62 -0.56 3.59 -0.60
C ILE A 62 -1.47 4.81 -0.57
N GLY A 63 -2.42 4.82 0.37
CA GLY A 63 -3.17 6.00 0.74
C GLY A 63 -2.44 6.76 1.84
N VAL A 64 -2.37 8.09 1.72
CA VAL A 64 -1.82 8.99 2.75
C VAL A 64 -2.85 10.09 3.04
N ASN A 65 -2.95 10.49 4.31
CA ASN A 65 -3.74 11.64 4.71
C ASN A 65 -2.85 12.88 4.74
N VAL A 66 -3.09 13.81 3.82
CA VAL A 66 -2.36 15.07 3.73
C VAL A 66 -3.35 16.23 3.74
N GLU A 67 -2.98 17.32 4.41
CA GLU A 67 -3.80 18.53 4.46
C GLU A 67 -3.96 19.16 3.07
N SER A 68 -2.89 19.12 2.27
CA SER A 68 -2.92 19.59 0.88
C SER A 68 -1.77 19.00 0.07
N TRP A 69 -1.99 18.87 -1.23
CA TRP A 69 -0.94 18.60 -2.19
C TRP A 69 -0.36 19.93 -2.68
N THR A 70 0.71 20.42 -2.05
CA THR A 70 1.40 21.64 -2.48
C THR A 70 2.58 21.30 -3.41
N GLY A 71 2.60 21.88 -4.62
CA GLY A 71 3.60 21.64 -5.67
C GLY A 71 3.01 21.78 -7.08
N PRO A 72 3.80 21.74 -8.17
CA PRO A 72 3.30 21.80 -9.55
C PRO A 72 2.36 20.64 -9.90
N CYS A 73 2.38 19.55 -9.13
CA CYS A 73 1.34 18.53 -9.13
C CYS A 73 0.21 18.93 -8.16
N ARG A 74 -0.60 19.92 -8.55
CA ARG A 74 -1.91 20.14 -7.91
C ARG A 74 -2.83 19.02 -8.37
N ALA A 75 -3.24 18.15 -7.46
CA ALA A 75 -4.33 17.21 -7.70
C ALA A 75 -5.66 17.97 -7.77
N GLN A 76 -5.93 18.63 -8.90
CA GLN A 76 -7.21 19.27 -9.17
C GLN A 76 -8.07 18.33 -10.03
N GLY A 77 -9.00 17.63 -9.38
CA GLY A 77 -10.12 16.96 -10.05
C GLY A 77 -9.91 15.49 -10.45
N ARG A 78 -10.90 14.68 -10.04
CA ARG A 78 -11.20 13.28 -10.41
C ARG A 78 -10.12 12.25 -10.08
N VAL A 79 -10.41 11.45 -9.05
CA VAL A 79 -9.69 10.23 -8.67
C VAL A 79 -9.81 9.20 -9.81
N ASP A 80 -8.87 9.22 -10.76
CA ASP A 80 -8.59 8.10 -11.66
C ASP A 80 -7.15 8.15 -12.20
N ARG A 81 -6.44 7.03 -12.04
CA ARG A 81 -5.21 6.53 -12.71
C ARG A 81 -3.80 6.92 -12.20
N ARG A 82 -3.23 5.91 -11.51
CA ARG A 82 -1.87 5.34 -11.70
C ARG A 82 -0.69 6.28 -11.40
N TRP A 83 -0.23 6.26 -10.15
CA TRP A 83 1.09 6.74 -9.78
C TRP A 83 2.16 5.71 -10.18
N ARG A 84 3.03 6.08 -11.12
CA ARG A 84 4.20 5.29 -11.51
C ARG A 84 5.41 5.86 -10.75
N ILE A 85 5.84 5.21 -9.67
CA ILE A 85 7.13 5.53 -9.04
C ILE A 85 8.21 4.98 -9.97
N ARG A 86 9.01 5.86 -10.59
CA ARG A 86 10.30 5.46 -11.15
C ARG A 86 11.28 5.46 -9.98
N ALA A 87 11.67 4.26 -9.53
CA ALA A 87 12.92 4.12 -8.83
C ALA A 87 14.06 4.53 -9.78
N ILE A 88 15.07 5.16 -9.20
CA ILE A 88 16.29 5.67 -9.84
C ILE A 88 16.98 4.55 -10.62
#